data_AF-A0A2P8H9A9-F1
#
_entry.id   AF-A0A2P8H9A9-F1
#
_cell.length_a   1.000
_cell.length_b   1.000
_cell.length_c   1.000
_cell.angle_alpha   90.00
_cell.angle_beta   90.00
_cell.angle_gamma   90.00
#
_symmetry.space_group_name_H-M   'P 1'
#
loop_
_entity.id
_entity.type
_entity.pdbx_description
1 polymer ?
#
loop_
_entity_poly.entity_id
_entity_poly.type
_entity_poly.pdbx_seq_one_letter_code
_entity_poly.pdbx_strand_id
1 'polypeptide(L)'
;MKSIIELTNAEKAGLIYSLVPEDIPGYLDYIQQTYNQLWENKARFEEQWEGGFIEFGCWLEMAECVNMSIENYGKEIRMKKTVFMRELFENNYGFLFSIHCLDQYSRTDIATFQCTALVSALFK
;
A
#
# COMPACT_ATOMS: atom_id res chain seq x y z
N MET A 1 -9.15 2.42 24.42
CA MET A 1 -8.96 2.43 22.96
C MET A 1 -8.35 3.76 22.61
N LYS A 2 -7.29 3.77 21.77
CA LYS A 2 -6.76 5.02 21.21
C LYS A 2 -7.81 5.69 20.33
N SER A 3 -7.79 7.02 20.24
CA SER A 3 -8.62 7.74 19.26
C SER A 3 -8.13 7.43 17.84
N ILE A 4 -9.00 7.52 16.84
CA ILE A 4 -8.65 7.30 15.41
C ILE A 4 -7.47 8.19 14.98
N ILE A 5 -7.40 9.42 15.51
CA ILE A 5 -6.34 10.38 15.21
C ILE A 5 -4.97 10.00 15.79
N GLU A 6 -4.94 9.09 16.77
CA GLU A 6 -3.71 8.65 17.46
C GLU A 6 -3.16 7.35 16.88
N LEU A 7 -3.84 6.78 15.89
CA LEU A 7 -3.43 5.52 15.27
C LEU A 7 -2.24 5.74 14.33
N THR A 8 -1.24 4.86 14.44
CA THR A 8 -0.16 4.78 13.45
C THR A 8 -0.71 4.31 12.10
N ASN A 9 0.04 4.53 11.01
CA ASN A 9 -0.35 4.03 9.68
C ASN A 9 -0.52 2.51 9.66
N ALA A 10 0.34 1.77 10.37
CA ALA A 10 0.19 0.33 10.53
C ALA A 10 -1.10 -0.03 11.29
N GLU A 11 -1.43 0.65 12.39
CA GLU A 11 -2.67 0.43 13.13
C GLU A 11 -3.91 0.73 12.26
N LYS A 12 -3.88 1.82 11.48
CA LYS A 12 -4.94 2.16 10.50
C LYS A 12 -5.09 1.08 9.42
N ALA A 13 -3.99 0.63 8.83
CA ALA A 13 -4.00 -0.44 7.83
C ALA A 13 -4.52 -1.77 8.44
N GLY A 14 -4.21 -2.04 9.71
CA GLY A 14 -4.78 -3.16 10.46
C GLY A 14 -6.30 -3.07 10.63
N LEU A 15 -6.86 -1.87 10.77
CA LEU A 15 -8.32 -1.69 10.80
C LEU A 15 -8.93 -2.02 9.44
N ILE A 16 -8.34 -1.55 8.34
CA ILE A 16 -8.78 -1.91 6.98
C ILE A 16 -8.78 -3.43 6.81
N TYR A 17 -7.68 -4.10 7.15
CA TYR A 17 -7.58 -5.56 7.08
C TYR A 17 -8.69 -6.25 7.88
N SER A 18 -9.03 -5.71 9.06
CA SER A 18 -10.03 -6.33 9.94
C SER A 18 -11.46 -6.11 9.45
N LEU A 19 -11.73 -4.97 8.82
CA LEU A 19 -13.08 -4.53 8.45
C LEU A 19 -13.47 -4.86 7.02
N VAL A 20 -12.50 -4.93 6.10
CA VAL A 20 -12.69 -5.25 4.68
C VAL A 20 -11.63 -6.25 4.18
N PRO A 21 -11.54 -7.45 4.79
CA PRO A 21 -10.54 -8.45 4.41
C PRO A 21 -10.66 -8.91 2.93
N GLU A 22 -11.84 -8.81 2.32
CA GLU A 22 -12.10 -9.16 0.93
C GLU A 22 -11.34 -8.29 -0.08
N ASP A 23 -10.98 -7.06 0.29
CA ASP A 23 -10.20 -6.14 -0.56
C ASP A 23 -8.70 -6.42 -0.50
N ILE A 24 -8.22 -7.14 0.50
CA ILE A 24 -6.78 -7.37 0.70
C ILE A 24 -6.16 -8.08 -0.50
N PRO A 25 -6.75 -9.15 -1.08
CA PRO A 25 -6.22 -9.74 -2.30
C PRO A 25 -6.09 -8.76 -3.46
N GLY A 26 -7.13 -7.96 -3.74
CA GLY A 26 -7.14 -6.99 -4.83
C GLY A 26 -6.12 -5.87 -4.62
N TYR A 27 -5.97 -5.40 -3.39
CA TYR A 27 -4.96 -4.41 -3.04
C TYR A 27 -3.52 -4.93 -3.26
N LEU A 28 -3.22 -6.17 -2.86
CA LEU A 28 -1.89 -6.75 -3.09
C LEU A 28 -1.59 -6.92 -4.59
N ASP A 29 -2.58 -7.36 -5.36
CA ASP A 29 -2.43 -7.51 -6.81
C ASP A 29 -2.24 -6.13 -7.47
N TYR A 30 -2.89 -5.08 -6.96
CA TYR A 30 -2.71 -3.70 -7.41
C TYR A 30 -1.28 -3.18 -7.14
N ILE A 31 -0.71 -3.48 -5.97
CA ILE A 31 0.68 -3.12 -5.66
C ILE A 31 1.65 -3.74 -6.67
N GLN A 32 1.50 -5.05 -6.94
CA GLN A 32 2.37 -5.76 -7.88
C GLN A 32 2.23 -5.21 -9.31
N GLN A 33 0.99 -4.92 -9.75
CA GLN A 33 0.75 -4.29 -11.05
C GLN A 33 1.39 -2.90 -11.14
N THR A 34 1.26 -2.10 -10.09
CA THR A 34 1.85 -0.75 -10.02
C THR A 34 3.38 -0.81 -10.07
N TYR A 35 3.99 -1.71 -9.31
CA TYR A 35 5.43 -1.97 -9.36
C TYR A 35 5.89 -2.39 -10.77
N ASN A 36 5.20 -3.35 -11.39
CA ASN A 36 5.55 -3.80 -12.74
C ASN A 36 5.45 -2.65 -13.76
N GLN A 37 4.41 -1.83 -13.70
CA GLN A 37 4.27 -0.67 -14.58
C GLN A 37 5.41 0.34 -14.38
N LEU A 38 5.78 0.62 -13.13
CA LEU A 38 6.91 1.51 -12.80
C LEU A 38 8.22 0.97 -13.37
N TRP A 39 8.46 -0.33 -13.25
CA TRP A 39 9.68 -0.97 -13.74
C TRP A 39 9.74 -1.01 -15.27
N GLU A 40 8.67 -1.44 -15.93
CA GLU A 40 8.58 -1.55 -17.39
C GLU A 40 8.66 -0.18 -18.09
N ASN A 41 8.15 0.87 -17.44
CA ASN A 41 8.08 2.23 -18.00
C ASN A 41 9.00 3.21 -17.27
N LYS A 42 10.07 2.71 -16.63
CA LYS A 42 10.96 3.47 -15.75
C LYS A 42 11.37 4.83 -16.32
N ALA A 43 11.93 4.84 -17.52
CA ALA A 43 12.42 6.07 -18.16
C ALA A 43 11.31 7.12 -18.38
N ARG A 44 10.09 6.67 -18.74
CA ARG A 44 8.95 7.56 -18.94
C ARG A 44 8.48 8.17 -17.62
N PHE A 45 8.39 7.36 -16.57
CA PHE A 45 7.97 7.83 -15.25
C PHE A 45 9.01 8.73 -14.60
N GLU A 46 10.30 8.47 -14.82
CA GLU A 46 11.40 9.32 -14.38
C GLU A 46 11.37 10.70 -15.03
N GLU A 47 11.16 10.77 -16.35
CA GLU A 47 11.07 12.03 -17.09
C GLU A 47 9.86 12.88 -16.65
N GLN A 48 8.76 12.23 -16.27
CA GLN A 48 7.50 12.88 -15.87
C GLN A 48 7.36 12.98 -14.35
N TRP A 49 8.44 12.76 -13.60
CA TRP A 49 8.34 12.63 -12.15
C TRP A 49 8.07 13.97 -11.47
N GLU A 50 6.90 14.08 -10.83
CA GLU A 50 6.47 15.25 -10.05
C GLU A 50 6.36 14.93 -8.54
N GLY A 51 7.13 13.97 -8.04
CA GLY A 51 7.04 13.47 -6.64
C GLY A 51 7.55 14.39 -5.53
N GLY A 52 7.80 15.68 -5.85
CA GLY A 52 8.21 16.69 -4.88
C GLY A 52 9.53 16.36 -4.17
N PHE A 53 9.46 16.02 -2.88
CA PHE A 53 10.62 15.76 -2.02
C PHE A 53 11.20 14.35 -2.16
N ILE A 54 10.48 13.43 -2.80
CA ILE A 54 10.94 12.06 -3.03
C ILE A 54 11.44 12.00 -4.46
N GLU A 55 12.71 11.66 -4.65
CA GLU A 55 13.27 11.42 -5.99
C GLU A 55 12.70 10.12 -6.58
N PHE A 56 12.60 10.04 -7.92
CA PHE A 56 12.05 8.87 -8.58
C PHE A 56 12.82 7.57 -8.25
N GLY A 57 14.15 7.61 -8.19
CA GLY A 57 14.96 6.45 -7.82
C GLY A 57 14.62 5.94 -6.41
N CYS A 58 14.47 6.84 -5.45
CA CYS A 58 14.04 6.55 -4.10
C CYS A 58 12.61 5.94 -4.06
N TRP A 59 11.68 6.48 -4.86
CA TRP A 59 10.34 5.90 -5.00
C TRP A 59 10.36 4.48 -5.59
N LEU A 60 11.24 4.24 -6.56
CA LEU A 60 11.40 2.92 -7.17
C LEU A 60 11.96 1.90 -6.16
N GLU A 61 12.94 2.29 -5.34
CA GLU A 61 13.46 1.46 -4.25
C GLU A 61 12.38 1.14 -3.20
N MET A 62 11.52 2.10 -2.87
CA MET A 62 10.35 1.86 -2.01
C MET A 62 9.41 0.82 -2.63
N ALA A 63 9.08 0.97 -3.91
CA ALA A 63 8.23 0.03 -4.64
C ALA A 63 8.81 -1.39 -4.68
N GLU A 64 10.12 -1.49 -4.95
CA GLU A 64 10.86 -2.77 -4.94
C GLU A 64 10.84 -3.41 -3.55
N CYS A 65 11.03 -2.62 -2.49
CA CYS A 65 10.98 -3.12 -1.12
C CYS A 65 9.61 -3.72 -0.77
N VAL A 66 8.52 -3.05 -1.18
CA VAL A 66 7.17 -3.57 -0.97
C VAL A 66 6.92 -4.82 -1.82
N ASN A 67 7.35 -4.84 -3.08
CA ASN A 67 7.19 -6.01 -3.94
C ASN A 67 7.93 -7.23 -3.36
N MET A 68 9.17 -7.07 -2.88
CA MET A 68 9.91 -8.13 -2.20
C MET A 68 9.19 -8.64 -0.95
N SER A 69 8.58 -7.77 -0.14
CA SER A 69 7.77 -8.19 1.01
C SER A 69 6.59 -9.08 0.57
N ILE A 70 5.93 -8.75 -0.56
CA ILE A 70 4.82 -9.55 -1.09
C ILE A 70 5.32 -10.88 -1.67
N GLU A 71 6.45 -10.90 -2.36
CA GLU A 71 7.04 -12.14 -2.88
C GLU A 71 7.46 -13.09 -1.76
N ASN A 72 8.06 -12.55 -0.69
CA ASN A 72 8.57 -13.36 0.42
C ASN A 72 7.47 -13.83 1.39
N TYR A 73 6.41 -13.03 1.58
CA TYR A 73 5.39 -13.28 2.61
C TYR A 73 3.95 -13.27 2.09
N GLY A 74 3.72 -13.32 0.78
CA GLY A 74 2.42 -13.05 0.17
C GLY A 74 1.27 -13.90 0.73
N LYS A 75 1.50 -15.18 1.02
CA LYS A 75 0.50 -16.05 1.65
C LYS A 75 0.18 -15.59 3.07
N GLU A 76 1.19 -15.27 3.87
CA GLU A 76 1.04 -14.80 5.24
C GLU A 76 0.41 -13.42 5.32
N ILE A 77 0.79 -12.50 4.42
CA ILE A 77 0.20 -11.17 4.31
C ILE A 77 -1.30 -11.29 4.04
N ARG A 78 -1.74 -12.21 3.16
CA ARG A 78 -3.16 -12.44 2.87
C ARG A 78 -3.95 -13.08 4.01
N MET A 79 -3.29 -13.80 4.93
CA MET A 79 -3.96 -14.57 5.98
C MET A 79 -3.85 -13.95 7.37
N LYS A 80 -2.82 -13.14 7.62
CA LYS A 80 -2.45 -12.66 8.95
C LYS A 80 -2.30 -11.14 8.95
N LYS A 81 -3.26 -10.47 9.58
CA LYS A 81 -3.24 -9.02 9.84
C LYS A 81 -1.89 -8.52 10.37
N THR A 82 -1.30 -9.24 11.32
CA THR A 82 -0.02 -8.83 11.93
C THR A 82 1.13 -8.85 10.94
N VAL A 83 1.14 -9.79 9.99
CA VAL A 83 2.16 -9.85 8.93
C VAL A 83 1.89 -8.76 7.90
N PHE A 84 0.64 -8.56 7.49
CA PHE A 84 0.25 -7.46 6.61
C PHE A 84 0.69 -6.09 7.15
N MET A 85 0.39 -5.79 8.41
CA MET A 85 0.78 -4.53 9.05
C MET A 85 2.31 -4.39 9.10
N ARG A 86 3.00 -5.44 9.58
CA ARG A 86 4.45 -5.40 9.78
C ARG A 86 5.21 -5.22 8.47
N GLU A 87 4.90 -6.04 7.47
CA GLU A 87 5.67 -6.11 6.22
C GLU A 87 5.38 -4.93 5.27
N LEU A 88 4.17 -4.35 5.31
CA LEU A 88 3.78 -3.30 4.37
C LEU A 88 3.72 -1.89 4.98
N PHE A 89 3.56 -1.75 6.31
CA PHE A 89 3.26 -0.46 6.94
C PHE A 89 4.09 -0.10 8.18
N GLU A 90 4.89 -1.01 8.74
CA GLU A 90 5.67 -0.77 9.97
C GLU A 90 7.18 -0.84 9.76
N ASN A 91 7.69 -1.97 9.25
CA ASN A 91 9.13 -2.26 9.23
C ASN A 91 9.83 -1.91 7.90
N ASN A 92 9.08 -1.53 6.88
CA ASN A 92 9.56 -1.42 5.51
C ASN A 92 9.69 0.05 5.10
N TYR A 93 10.84 0.40 4.49
CA TYR A 93 11.14 1.71 3.90
C TYR A 93 10.06 2.21 2.93
N GLY A 94 9.41 1.30 2.21
CA GLY A 94 8.33 1.53 1.26
C GLY A 94 6.93 1.63 1.86
N PHE A 95 6.75 1.87 3.16
CA PHE A 95 5.41 2.09 3.73
C PHE A 95 4.63 3.23 3.04
N LEU A 96 5.33 4.26 2.54
CA LEU A 96 4.71 5.34 1.76
C LEU A 96 4.15 4.83 0.43
N PHE A 97 4.88 3.93 -0.23
CA PHE A 97 4.42 3.28 -1.46
C PHE A 97 3.18 2.43 -1.20
N SER A 98 3.16 1.66 -0.10
CA SER A 98 1.98 0.92 0.34
C SER A 98 0.77 1.82 0.54
N ILE A 99 0.91 2.93 1.28
CA ILE A 99 -0.19 3.88 1.52
C ILE A 99 -0.67 4.50 0.21
N HIS A 100 0.25 4.90 -0.67
CA HIS A 100 -0.10 5.42 -1.98
C HIS A 100 -0.91 4.41 -2.80
N CYS A 101 -0.44 3.17 -2.89
CA CYS A 101 -1.16 2.11 -3.59
C CYS A 101 -2.53 1.86 -2.98
N LEU A 102 -2.67 1.95 -1.65
CA LEU A 102 -3.93 1.74 -0.96
C LEU A 102 -4.93 2.87 -1.27
N ASP A 103 -4.47 4.12 -1.28
CA ASP A 103 -5.28 5.26 -1.71
C ASP A 103 -5.75 5.11 -3.16
N GLN A 104 -4.84 4.77 -4.08
CA GLN A 104 -5.19 4.60 -5.49
C GLN A 104 -6.11 3.40 -5.74
N TYR A 105 -5.84 2.25 -5.12
CA TYR A 105 -6.70 1.06 -5.15
C TYR A 105 -8.12 1.41 -4.71
N SER A 106 -8.26 2.16 -3.61
CA SER A 106 -9.58 2.52 -3.05
C SER A 106 -10.47 3.36 -3.99
N ARG A 107 -9.90 3.91 -5.06
CA ARG A 107 -10.58 4.72 -6.08
C ARG A 107 -10.89 3.93 -7.35
N THR A 108 -10.46 2.67 -7.44
CA THR A 108 -10.78 1.76 -8.54
C THR A 108 -12.21 1.23 -8.41
N ASP A 109 -12.75 0.67 -9.49
CA ASP A 109 -14.02 -0.04 -9.51
C ASP A 109 -13.95 -1.44 -8.87
N ILE A 110 -12.73 -1.93 -8.60
CA ILE A 110 -12.47 -3.21 -7.94
C ILE A 110 -12.69 -3.10 -6.43
N ALA A 111 -12.31 -1.96 -5.84
CA ALA A 111 -12.41 -1.74 -4.40
C ALA A 111 -13.87 -1.68 -3.94
N THR A 112 -14.15 -2.27 -2.77
CA THR A 112 -15.48 -2.13 -2.16
C THR A 112 -15.72 -0.69 -1.71
N PHE A 113 -17.00 -0.28 -1.71
CA PHE A 113 -17.40 1.02 -1.17
C PHE A 113 -16.93 1.23 0.27
N GLN A 114 -16.96 0.16 1.08
CA GLN A 114 -16.48 0.17 2.46
C GLN A 114 -14.98 0.45 2.53
N CYS A 115 -14.18 -0.15 1.64
CA CYS A 115 -12.75 0.14 1.55
C CYS A 115 -12.50 1.62 1.23
N THR A 116 -13.16 2.16 0.20
CA THR A 116 -13.07 3.59 -0.17
C THR A 116 -13.41 4.50 1.01
N ALA A 117 -14.50 4.23 1.72
CA ALA A 117 -14.93 5.01 2.86
C ALA A 117 -13.93 4.96 4.02
N LEU A 118 -13.38 3.77 4.32
CA LEU A 118 -12.40 3.58 5.39
C LEU A 118 -11.07 4.25 5.08
N VAL A 119 -10.53 4.09 3.87
CA VAL A 119 -9.29 4.73 3.44
C VAL A 119 -9.43 6.26 3.54
N SER A 120 -10.53 6.80 3.03
CA SER A 120 -10.85 8.23 3.10
C SER A 120 -11.03 8.76 4.53
N ALA A 121 -11.42 7.92 5.48
CA ALA A 121 -11.59 8.30 6.88
C ALA A 121 -10.28 8.23 7.68
N LEU A 122 -9.42 7.24 7.36
CA LEU A 122 -8.22 6.92 8.12
C LEU A 122 -6.98 7.68 7.63
N PHE A 123 -6.85 7.94 6.32
CA PHE A 123 -5.65 8.49 5.68
C PHE A 123 -5.83 9.92 5.16
N LYS A 124 -6.62 10.74 5.86
CA LYS A 124 -6.72 12.20 5.60
C LYS A 124 -5.46 12.97 5.98
#